data_AF-A0AAE8N666-F1
#
_entry.id   AF-A0AAE8N666-F1
#
_cell.length_a   1.000
_cell.length_b   1.000
_cell.length_c   1.000
_cell.angle_alpha   90.00
_cell.angle_beta   90.00
_cell.angle_gamma   90.00
#
_symmetry.space_group_name_H-M   'P 1'
#
loop_
_entity.id
_entity.type
_entity.pdbx_description
1 polymer ?
#
loop_
_entity_poly.entity_id
_entity_poly.type
_entity_poly.pdbx_seq_one_letter_code
_entity_poly.pdbx_strand_id
1 'polypeptide(L)'
;MPVIPPKPKQVVNSKAVLDSVAGRPRYHLGDVLYDPSFQPARLAPSVPSRRGYSTTPNPLPLEKISGKENCTLTVKVAKIHLTPSAREEITSRRALWGTEVYTDDSDVVAACIHGGWIRGEWPDDVDVSLLDLDHGIQNDGVVEKESRRKKDREAEAKARLEANAANFLSAPPRTGPVHVPADRDLHVTLVVLPKLQKYTSTTRFGIQSREFGGYGRRQPSHDGLSFMITGVRWVENGARPQSQLRGKARRERMRRAMREVGVSFKGVNGVEGEAEKDSVGRLRGELERTAIVDGEKNGGGARGEAGGNGEFDKENRPAEGDAGDVREEDVAEKGDKGTEVKA
;
A
#
# COMPACT_ATOMS: atom_id res chain seq x y z
N MET A 1 -18.34 37.48 -22.67
CA MET A 1 -17.81 36.23 -22.11
C MET A 1 -17.70 36.39 -20.61
N PRO A 2 -18.31 35.53 -19.78
CA PRO A 2 -18.08 35.58 -18.33
C PRO A 2 -16.59 35.34 -18.06
N VAL A 3 -15.97 36.22 -17.27
CA VAL A 3 -14.56 36.12 -16.90
C VAL A 3 -14.45 35.05 -15.81
N ILE A 4 -13.93 33.88 -16.16
CA ILE A 4 -13.67 32.81 -15.19
C ILE A 4 -12.49 33.25 -14.31
N PRO A 5 -12.66 33.34 -12.98
CA PRO A 5 -11.56 33.71 -12.09
C PRO A 5 -10.44 32.65 -12.18
N PRO A 6 -9.17 33.06 -12.09
CA PRO A 6 -8.06 32.12 -12.13
C PRO A 6 -8.17 31.12 -10.96
N LYS A 7 -7.83 29.85 -11.23
CA LYS A 7 -7.81 28.80 -10.19
C LYS A 7 -6.93 29.25 -9.01
N PRO A 8 -7.42 29.14 -7.76
CA PRO A 8 -6.64 29.54 -6.59
C PRO A 8 -5.39 28.67 -6.45
N LYS A 9 -4.25 29.31 -6.19
CA LYS A 9 -3.00 28.59 -5.92
C LYS A 9 -3.00 28.10 -4.49
N GLN A 10 -2.77 26.81 -4.29
CA GLN A 10 -2.63 26.21 -2.97
C GLN A 10 -1.23 25.61 -2.83
N VAL A 11 -0.46 26.12 -1.87
CA VAL A 11 0.87 25.60 -1.52
C VAL A 11 0.78 24.97 -0.14
N VAL A 12 1.23 23.73 -0.02
CA VAL A 12 1.35 23.02 1.26
C VAL A 12 2.84 22.84 1.54
N ASN A 13 3.26 23.21 2.75
CA ASN A 13 4.66 23.16 3.15
C ASN A 13 4.80 22.33 4.44
N SER A 14 5.26 21.09 4.28
CA SER A 14 5.54 20.18 5.39
C SER A 14 7.00 20.16 5.83
N LYS A 15 7.85 21.05 5.30
CA LYS A 15 9.30 21.06 5.54
C LYS A 15 9.64 21.16 7.04
N ALA A 16 8.97 22.04 7.78
CA ALA A 16 9.23 22.21 9.21
C ALA A 16 9.00 20.93 10.02
N VAL A 17 7.99 20.13 9.64
CA VAL A 17 7.67 18.85 10.30
C VAL A 17 8.76 17.83 9.99
N LEU A 18 9.20 17.74 8.73
CA LEU A 18 10.27 16.84 8.31
C LEU A 18 11.61 17.20 8.96
N ASP A 19 11.95 18.49 8.99
CA ASP A 19 13.18 19.00 9.61
C ASP A 19 13.20 18.70 11.11
N SER A 20 12.05 18.77 11.80
CA SER A 20 11.95 18.47 13.25
C SER A 20 12.34 17.03 13.62
N VAL A 21 12.25 16.09 12.67
CA VAL A 21 12.58 14.68 12.88
C VAL A 21 13.79 14.21 12.09
N ALA A 22 14.41 15.07 11.29
CA ALA A 22 15.56 14.72 10.46
C ALA A 22 16.75 14.16 11.26
N GLY A 23 16.95 14.64 12.50
CA GLY A 23 18.00 14.16 13.40
C GLY A 23 17.69 12.83 14.12
N ARG A 24 16.47 12.29 13.99
CA ARG A 24 16.08 11.02 14.63
C ARG A 24 16.51 9.84 13.77
N PRO A 25 16.78 8.66 14.35
CA PRO A 25 17.17 7.49 13.57
C PRO A 25 16.04 7.06 12.62
N ARG A 26 16.42 6.61 11.43
CA ARG A 26 15.50 6.10 10.40
C ARG A 26 15.64 4.60 10.25
N TYR A 27 14.72 3.86 10.87
CA TYR A 27 14.61 2.41 10.72
C TYR A 27 13.33 2.03 9.96
N HIS A 28 13.28 0.81 9.45
CA HIS A 28 12.06 0.23 8.93
C HIS A 28 11.36 -0.60 10.01
N LEU A 29 10.14 -0.22 10.38
CA LEU A 29 9.36 -0.85 11.47
C LEU A 29 8.67 -2.16 11.05
N GLY A 30 8.84 -2.56 9.79
CA GLY A 30 8.19 -3.73 9.19
C GLY A 30 6.87 -3.37 8.53
N ASP A 31 5.96 -4.34 8.54
CA ASP A 31 4.70 -4.28 7.82
C ASP A 31 3.46 -4.38 8.73
N VAL A 32 2.36 -3.81 8.23
CA VAL A 32 1.01 -3.89 8.80
C VAL A 32 0.03 -4.16 7.66
N LEU A 33 -0.96 -5.01 7.91
CA LEU A 33 -2.04 -5.23 6.95
C LEU A 33 -3.06 -4.11 7.05
N TYR A 34 -3.51 -3.61 5.91
CA TYR A 34 -4.70 -2.78 5.84
C TYR A 34 -5.92 -3.68 6.00
N ASP A 35 -6.63 -3.49 7.12
CA ASP A 35 -7.79 -4.28 7.51
C ASP A 35 -8.85 -3.34 8.10
N PRO A 36 -9.68 -2.68 7.27
CA PRO A 36 -10.71 -1.77 7.75
C PRO A 36 -11.90 -2.55 8.32
N SER A 37 -12.58 -1.96 9.30
CA SER A 37 -13.83 -2.52 9.83
C SER A 37 -15.01 -2.21 8.90
N PHE A 38 -15.89 -3.18 8.69
CA PHE A 38 -17.06 -3.06 7.82
C PHE A 38 -18.34 -2.93 8.65
N GLN A 39 -19.21 -2.02 8.22
CA GLN A 39 -20.55 -1.86 8.78
C GLN A 39 -21.58 -1.87 7.63
N PRO A 40 -22.68 -2.63 7.74
CA PRO A 40 -23.75 -2.58 6.76
C PRO A 40 -24.29 -1.16 6.59
N ALA A 41 -24.71 -0.81 5.37
CA ALA A 41 -25.33 0.48 5.12
C ALA A 41 -26.62 0.61 5.95
N ARG A 42 -26.88 1.84 6.41
CA ARG A 42 -28.14 2.15 7.09
C ARG A 42 -29.28 1.99 6.09
N LEU A 43 -30.39 1.39 6.53
CA LEU A 43 -31.61 1.24 5.72
C LEU A 43 -32.18 2.59 5.26
N ALA A 44 -32.03 3.64 6.07
CA ALA A 44 -32.43 5.01 5.75
C ALA A 44 -31.23 5.96 5.96
N PRO A 45 -30.33 6.09 4.96
CA PRO A 45 -29.20 6.99 5.08
C PRO A 45 -29.65 8.45 4.86
N SER A 46 -29.01 9.40 5.56
CA SER A 46 -29.28 10.84 5.39
C SER A 46 -28.91 11.35 3.99
N VAL A 47 -28.06 10.64 3.28
CA VAL A 47 -27.67 10.91 1.90
C VAL A 47 -27.91 9.62 1.12
N PRO A 48 -28.70 9.65 0.03
CA PRO A 48 -28.89 8.47 -0.81
C PRO A 48 -27.53 7.93 -1.25
N SER A 49 -27.25 6.67 -0.92
CA SER A 49 -26.05 5.98 -1.40
C SER A 49 -26.46 4.64 -1.99
N ARG A 50 -25.93 4.33 -3.17
CA ARG A 50 -26.04 2.98 -3.76
C ARG A 50 -25.14 1.95 -3.07
N ARG A 51 -24.39 2.39 -2.04
CA ARG A 51 -23.42 1.58 -1.31
C ARG A 51 -24.11 0.72 -0.26
N GLY A 52 -23.81 -0.58 -0.26
CA GLY A 52 -24.36 -1.55 0.70
C GLY A 52 -23.62 -1.63 2.03
N TYR A 53 -22.48 -0.95 2.16
CA TYR A 53 -21.66 -0.95 3.36
C TYR A 53 -20.93 0.39 3.55
N SER A 54 -20.33 0.56 4.71
CA SER A 54 -19.38 1.62 5.02
C SER A 54 -18.16 1.03 5.70
N THR A 55 -16.99 1.60 5.44
CA THR A 55 -15.75 1.21 6.10
C THR A 55 -15.32 2.23 7.15
N THR A 56 -14.65 1.74 8.18
CA THR A 56 -13.91 2.58 9.14
C THR A 56 -12.47 2.06 9.21
N PRO A 57 -11.47 2.87 8.83
CA PRO A 57 -10.07 2.47 8.89
C PRO A 57 -9.66 2.22 10.33
N ASN A 58 -8.81 1.21 10.53
CA ASN A 58 -8.15 1.00 11.81
C ASN A 58 -6.92 1.93 11.91
N PRO A 59 -6.72 2.61 13.05
CA PRO A 59 -5.53 3.42 13.26
C PRO A 59 -4.24 2.61 13.10
N LEU A 60 -3.16 3.28 12.70
CA LEU A 60 -1.84 2.66 12.65
C LEU A 60 -1.47 2.11 14.04
N PRO A 61 -0.85 0.91 14.15
CA PRO A 61 -0.57 0.28 15.44
C PRO A 61 0.33 1.14 16.32
N LEU A 62 -0.24 1.77 17.35
CA LEU A 62 0.45 2.71 18.22
C LEU A 62 1.70 2.09 18.87
N GLU A 63 1.61 0.81 19.26
CA GLU A 63 2.72 0.04 19.83
C GLU A 63 3.95 -0.03 18.90
N LYS A 64 3.74 -0.03 17.57
CA LYS A 64 4.83 -0.06 16.59
C LYS A 64 5.42 1.32 16.33
N ILE A 65 4.58 2.36 16.31
CA ILE A 65 4.97 3.70 15.84
C ILE A 65 5.35 4.68 16.96
N SER A 66 4.91 4.43 18.21
CA SER A 66 5.17 5.31 19.34
C SER A 66 6.66 5.47 19.62
N GLY A 67 7.15 6.71 19.67
CA GLY A 67 8.57 7.03 19.85
C GLY A 67 9.48 6.63 18.68
N LYS A 68 8.91 6.31 17.51
CA LYS A 68 9.62 5.92 16.29
C LYS A 68 9.41 6.93 15.16
N GLU A 69 9.36 8.22 15.48
CA GLU A 69 9.27 9.26 14.46
C GLU A 69 10.53 9.25 13.55
N ASN A 70 10.36 9.64 12.29
CA ASN A 70 11.33 9.47 11.20
C ASN A 70 11.53 8.02 10.71
N CYS A 71 10.94 7.02 11.37
CA CYS A 71 10.98 5.64 10.87
C CYS A 71 9.92 5.41 9.79
N THR A 72 10.12 4.35 9.01
CA THR A 72 9.21 3.97 7.92
C THR A 72 8.40 2.74 8.27
N LEU A 73 7.16 2.66 7.78
CA LEU A 73 6.26 1.54 7.95
C LEU A 73 5.64 1.18 6.61
N THR A 74 5.54 -0.11 6.27
CA THR A 74 4.83 -0.54 5.06
C THR A 74 3.43 -1.01 5.40
N VAL A 75 2.42 -0.37 4.84
CA VAL A 75 1.03 -0.82 4.90
C VAL A 75 0.73 -1.63 3.65
N LYS A 76 0.28 -2.87 3.85
CA LYS A 76 -0.06 -3.81 2.78
C LYS A 76 -1.56 -3.79 2.54
N VAL A 77 -1.97 -3.32 1.36
CA VAL A 77 -3.36 -3.22 0.95
C VAL A 77 -3.67 -4.32 -0.06
N ALA A 78 -4.64 -5.17 0.27
CA ALA A 78 -5.10 -6.23 -0.63
C ALA A 78 -5.93 -5.66 -1.78
N LYS A 79 -5.85 -6.30 -2.95
CA LYS A 79 -6.60 -5.91 -4.16
C LYS A 79 -8.11 -5.79 -3.95
N ILE A 80 -8.68 -6.52 -2.99
CA ILE A 80 -10.11 -6.43 -2.65
C ILE A 80 -10.51 -5.02 -2.19
N HIS A 81 -9.62 -4.31 -1.49
CA HIS A 81 -9.81 -2.93 -1.03
C HIS A 81 -9.47 -1.89 -2.10
N LEU A 82 -9.00 -2.32 -3.27
CA LEU A 82 -8.59 -1.48 -4.38
C LEU A 82 -9.56 -1.57 -5.58
N THR A 83 -10.58 -2.42 -5.48
CA THR A 83 -11.65 -2.53 -6.47
C THR A 83 -12.36 -1.17 -6.67
N PRO A 84 -12.95 -0.90 -7.85
CA PRO A 84 -13.71 0.33 -8.09
C PRO A 84 -14.75 0.62 -6.99
N SER A 85 -15.55 -0.39 -6.61
CA SER A 85 -16.55 -0.28 -5.54
C SER A 85 -15.94 0.12 -4.19
N ALA A 86 -14.82 -0.51 -3.80
CA ALA A 86 -14.12 -0.15 -2.56
C ALA A 86 -13.56 1.28 -2.62
N ARG A 87 -12.93 1.67 -3.73
CA ARG A 87 -12.37 3.02 -3.91
C ARG A 87 -13.47 4.09 -3.92
N GLU A 88 -14.64 3.80 -4.48
CA GLU A 88 -15.78 4.71 -4.47
C GLU A 88 -16.30 4.95 -3.05
N GLU A 89 -16.42 3.87 -2.26
CA GLU A 89 -16.81 3.96 -0.85
C GLU A 89 -15.80 4.77 -0.05
N ILE A 90 -14.51 4.47 -0.18
CA ILE A 90 -13.43 5.19 0.51
C ILE A 90 -13.41 6.68 0.12
N THR A 91 -13.57 6.98 -1.17
CA THR A 91 -13.61 8.35 -1.71
C THR A 91 -14.83 9.12 -1.18
N SER A 92 -15.99 8.47 -1.05
CA SER A 92 -17.17 9.09 -0.46
C SER A 92 -17.07 9.22 1.05
N ARG A 93 -16.49 8.23 1.74
CA ARG A 93 -16.38 8.17 3.20
C ARG A 93 -15.47 9.27 3.73
N ARG A 94 -14.35 9.54 3.04
CA ARG A 94 -13.38 10.60 3.38
C ARG A 94 -12.94 10.49 4.84
N ALA A 95 -12.67 9.28 5.32
CA ALA A 95 -12.08 9.04 6.63
C ALA A 95 -10.59 9.41 6.59
N LEU A 96 -10.32 10.69 6.35
CA LEU A 96 -9.02 11.26 6.05
C LEU A 96 -8.95 12.64 6.69
N TRP A 97 -7.91 12.90 7.49
CA TRP A 97 -7.72 14.19 8.16
C TRP A 97 -6.32 14.73 7.85
N GLY A 98 -6.26 15.98 7.40
CA GLY A 98 -5.01 16.64 7.02
C GLY A 98 -4.64 16.54 5.54
N THR A 99 -3.46 17.05 5.22
CA THR A 99 -2.98 17.19 3.83
C THR A 99 -1.48 16.98 3.81
N GLU A 100 -1.00 16.02 3.00
CA GLU A 100 0.39 15.51 2.94
C GLU A 100 0.85 14.80 4.22
N VAL A 101 0.63 15.46 5.35
CA VAL A 101 0.70 14.89 6.70
C VAL A 101 -0.72 14.59 7.15
N TYR A 102 -0.99 13.32 7.42
CA TYR A 102 -2.29 12.80 7.83
C TYR A 102 -2.23 12.30 9.28
N THR A 103 -3.36 12.29 9.97
CA THR A 103 -3.49 11.66 11.28
C THR A 103 -3.32 10.14 11.16
N ASP A 104 -2.88 9.47 12.23
CA ASP A 104 -2.68 8.02 12.27
C ASP A 104 -3.95 7.18 12.10
N ASP A 105 -5.12 7.76 12.35
CA ASP A 105 -6.45 7.16 12.16
C ASP A 105 -7.05 7.45 10.76
N SER A 106 -6.31 8.13 9.88
CA SER A 106 -6.70 8.33 8.48
C SER A 106 -6.59 7.03 7.66
N ASP A 107 -7.53 6.82 6.76
CA ASP A 107 -7.50 5.74 5.79
C ASP A 107 -6.30 5.90 4.83
N VAL A 108 -5.43 4.89 4.80
CA VAL A 108 -4.20 4.91 4.00
C VAL A 108 -4.50 4.93 2.49
N VAL A 109 -5.57 4.27 2.03
CA VAL A 109 -5.99 4.30 0.63
C VAL A 109 -6.57 5.67 0.28
N ALA A 110 -7.38 6.25 1.16
CA ALA A 110 -7.87 7.63 0.98
C ALA A 110 -6.71 8.63 0.92
N ALA A 111 -5.70 8.47 1.78
CA ALA A 111 -4.49 9.28 1.78
C ALA A 111 -3.68 9.12 0.48
N CYS A 112 -3.63 7.91 -0.09
CA CYS A 112 -3.00 7.67 -1.40
C CYS A 112 -3.74 8.40 -2.53
N ILE A 113 -5.09 8.38 -2.52
CA ILE A 113 -5.92 9.09 -3.50
C ILE A 113 -5.71 10.61 -3.37
N HIS A 114 -5.86 11.14 -2.15
CA HIS A 114 -5.69 12.56 -1.86
C HIS A 114 -4.26 13.07 -2.12
N GLY A 115 -3.26 12.22 -1.91
CA GLY A 115 -1.86 12.51 -2.22
C GLY A 115 -1.51 12.43 -3.71
N GLY A 116 -2.44 12.00 -4.57
CA GLY A 116 -2.20 11.87 -6.01
C GLY A 116 -1.36 10.67 -6.40
N TRP A 117 -1.28 9.65 -5.53
CA TRP A 117 -0.55 8.42 -5.82
C TRP A 117 -1.36 7.50 -6.73
N ILE A 118 -2.62 7.26 -6.37
CA ILE A 118 -3.54 6.36 -7.09
C ILE A 118 -4.87 7.06 -7.35
N ARG A 119 -5.60 6.62 -8.37
CA ARG A 119 -6.88 7.24 -8.75
C ARG A 119 -8.00 6.78 -7.81
N GLY A 120 -8.85 7.72 -7.40
CA GLY A 120 -10.12 7.42 -6.74
C GLY A 120 -11.16 6.85 -7.70
N GLU A 121 -12.35 6.56 -7.19
CA GLU A 121 -13.51 6.16 -7.99
C GLU A 121 -14.71 7.01 -7.54
N TRP A 122 -15.60 7.32 -8.48
CA TRP A 122 -16.79 8.13 -8.23
C TRP A 122 -17.99 7.48 -8.91
N PRO A 123 -19.21 7.68 -8.37
CA PRO A 123 -20.40 7.18 -9.03
C PRO A 123 -20.63 7.85 -10.39
N ASP A 124 -21.39 7.18 -11.26
CA ASP A 124 -21.59 7.56 -12.67
C ASP A 124 -22.21 8.97 -12.87
N ASP A 125 -22.82 9.53 -11.84
CA ASP A 125 -23.40 10.88 -11.84
C ASP A 125 -22.36 11.99 -11.62
N VAL A 126 -21.11 11.63 -11.31
CA VAL A 126 -19.99 12.58 -11.20
C VAL A 126 -19.24 12.64 -12.52
N ASP A 127 -19.21 13.82 -13.14
CA ASP A 127 -18.34 14.07 -14.30
C ASP A 127 -16.88 14.16 -13.86
N VAL A 128 -16.16 13.04 -14.00
CA VAL A 128 -14.75 12.90 -13.62
C VAL A 128 -13.84 13.86 -14.40
N SER A 129 -14.24 14.32 -15.58
CA SER A 129 -13.45 15.28 -16.36
C SER A 129 -13.37 16.65 -15.67
N LEU A 130 -14.36 17.01 -14.86
CA LEU A 130 -14.38 18.26 -14.08
C LEU A 130 -13.52 18.21 -12.82
N LEU A 131 -13.05 17.02 -12.41
CA LEU A 131 -12.23 16.82 -11.21
C LEU A 131 -10.74 17.11 -11.44
N ASP A 132 -10.34 17.43 -12.67
CA ASP A 132 -8.98 17.85 -13.03
C ASP A 132 -7.88 16.84 -12.61
N LEU A 133 -8.21 15.54 -12.66
CA LEU A 133 -7.34 14.44 -12.20
C LEU A 133 -6.10 14.25 -13.08
N ASP A 134 -6.08 14.89 -14.24
CA ASP A 134 -5.06 14.72 -15.27
C ASP A 134 -3.83 15.62 -15.02
N HIS A 135 -3.83 16.37 -13.92
CA HIS A 135 -2.73 17.22 -13.49
C HIS A 135 -2.29 16.84 -12.08
N GLY A 136 -1.00 16.59 -11.89
CA GLY A 136 -0.44 16.29 -10.57
C GLY A 136 -0.37 17.51 -9.65
N ILE A 137 0.17 17.32 -8.44
CA ILE A 137 0.38 18.42 -7.49
C ILE A 137 1.44 19.37 -8.07
N GLN A 138 1.05 20.60 -8.37
CA GLN A 138 1.96 21.64 -8.84
C GLN A 138 2.81 22.14 -7.66
N ASN A 139 4.03 21.62 -7.52
CA ASN A 139 4.94 22.04 -6.45
C ASN A 139 5.45 23.49 -6.63
N ASP A 140 5.44 24.02 -7.84
CA ASP A 140 6.23 25.21 -8.20
C ASP A 140 5.38 26.48 -8.37
N GLY A 141 4.06 26.42 -8.13
CA GLY A 141 3.16 27.58 -8.25
C GLY A 141 3.08 28.20 -9.66
N VAL A 142 3.68 27.56 -10.66
CA VAL A 142 3.60 27.93 -12.07
C VAL A 142 2.30 27.37 -12.62
N VAL A 143 1.32 28.25 -12.86
CA VAL A 143 0.13 27.89 -13.64
C VAL A 143 0.62 27.64 -15.05
N GLU A 144 0.71 26.37 -15.44
CA GLU A 144 1.00 26.03 -16.83
C GLU A 144 -0.09 26.66 -17.70
N LYS A 145 0.31 27.64 -18.53
CA LYS A 145 -0.57 28.21 -19.53
C LYS A 145 -1.03 27.08 -20.46
N GLU A 146 -2.33 27.01 -20.72
CA GLU A 146 -2.97 26.01 -21.58
C GLU A 146 -2.43 25.95 -23.03
N SER A 147 -1.54 26.85 -23.43
CA SER A 147 -0.83 26.81 -24.71
C SER A 147 0.38 25.86 -24.66
N ARG A 148 0.17 24.59 -24.30
CA ARG A 148 1.23 23.57 -24.39
C ARG A 148 1.44 23.19 -25.86
N ARG A 149 2.68 23.19 -26.33
CA ARG A 149 2.99 22.79 -27.71
C ARG A 149 2.59 21.32 -27.87
N LYS A 150 2.23 20.87 -29.09
CA LYS A 150 1.87 19.46 -29.37
C LYS A 150 2.89 18.46 -28.76
N LYS A 151 4.18 18.82 -28.84
CA LYS A 151 5.30 18.07 -28.25
C LYS A 151 5.22 17.91 -26.73
N ASP A 152 4.78 18.94 -26.00
CA ASP A 152 4.69 18.91 -24.54
C ASP A 152 3.54 17.99 -24.08
N ARG A 153 2.42 18.02 -24.82
CA ARG A 153 1.28 17.13 -24.59
C ARG A 153 1.63 15.67 -24.86
N GLU A 154 2.38 15.40 -25.92
CA GLU A 154 2.90 14.05 -26.23
C GLU A 154 3.87 13.56 -25.15
N ALA A 155 4.76 14.44 -24.65
CA ALA A 155 5.67 14.12 -23.57
C ALA A 155 4.94 13.81 -22.25
N GLU A 156 3.92 14.59 -21.90
CA GLU A 156 3.07 14.36 -20.72
C GLU A 156 2.28 13.05 -20.84
N ALA A 157 1.71 12.76 -22.02
CA ALA A 157 1.01 11.50 -22.26
C ALA A 157 1.94 10.30 -22.13
N LYS A 158 3.18 10.41 -22.64
CA LYS A 158 4.21 9.38 -22.46
C LYS A 158 4.58 9.20 -21.00
N ALA A 159 4.81 10.29 -20.27
CA ALA A 159 5.13 10.24 -18.84
C ALA A 159 3.98 9.61 -18.02
N ARG A 160 2.73 9.89 -18.39
CA ARG A 160 1.56 9.26 -17.78
C ARG A 160 1.53 7.75 -18.04
N LEU A 161 1.79 7.31 -19.28
CA LEU A 161 1.86 5.88 -19.61
C LEU A 161 2.97 5.19 -18.80
N GLU A 162 4.14 5.81 -18.71
CA GLU A 162 5.27 5.30 -17.93
C GLU A 162 4.94 5.20 -16.43
N ALA A 163 4.32 6.23 -15.85
CA ALA A 163 3.88 6.21 -14.45
C ALA A 163 2.85 5.10 -14.18
N ASN A 164 1.91 4.88 -15.10
CA ASN A 164 0.93 3.80 -14.99
C ASN A 164 1.55 2.40 -15.16
N ALA A 165 2.63 2.28 -15.92
CA ALA A 165 3.36 1.03 -16.09
C ALA A 165 4.36 0.76 -14.96
N ALA A 166 4.73 1.78 -14.18
CA ALA A 166 5.72 1.67 -13.12
C ALA A 166 5.20 0.80 -11.97
N ASN A 167 5.99 -0.20 -11.56
CA ASN A 167 5.68 -1.02 -10.39
C ASN A 167 5.92 -0.28 -9.07
N PHE A 168 6.75 0.76 -9.06
CA PHE A 168 7.11 1.52 -7.88
C PHE A 168 7.14 3.01 -8.19
N LEU A 169 6.52 3.80 -7.32
CA LEU A 169 6.55 5.26 -7.34
C LEU A 169 7.17 5.74 -6.03
N SER A 170 8.21 6.55 -6.11
CA SER A 170 8.84 7.22 -4.98
C SER A 170 8.29 8.63 -4.70
N ALA A 171 7.43 9.13 -5.60
CA ALA A 171 6.71 10.39 -5.46
C ALA A 171 5.40 10.32 -6.27
N PRO A 172 4.38 11.13 -5.93
CA PRO A 172 3.20 11.28 -6.76
C PRO A 172 3.57 11.73 -8.18
N PRO A 173 3.02 11.14 -9.26
CA PRO A 173 3.32 11.56 -10.61
C PRO A 173 2.86 13.00 -10.87
N ARG A 174 3.68 13.78 -11.58
CA ARG A 174 3.33 15.13 -12.03
C ARG A 174 2.15 15.15 -13.01
N THR A 175 1.86 14.01 -13.63
CA THR A 175 0.77 13.82 -14.61
C THR A 175 -0.57 13.44 -13.98
N GLY A 176 -0.66 13.43 -12.64
CA GLY A 176 -1.83 12.99 -11.89
C GLY A 176 -1.74 11.54 -11.39
N PRO A 177 -2.69 11.11 -10.55
CA PRO A 177 -2.75 9.76 -9.97
C PRO A 177 -2.77 8.65 -11.01
N VAL A 178 -2.07 7.55 -10.72
CA VAL A 178 -2.06 6.37 -11.60
C VAL A 178 -3.35 5.55 -11.45
N HIS A 179 -3.71 4.83 -12.51
CA HIS A 179 -4.76 3.83 -12.48
C HIS A 179 -4.36 2.65 -11.60
N VAL A 180 -5.36 2.07 -10.94
CA VAL A 180 -5.19 0.94 -10.05
C VAL A 180 -5.33 -0.36 -10.85
N PRO A 181 -4.28 -1.21 -10.94
CA PRO A 181 -4.38 -2.52 -11.61
C PRO A 181 -5.32 -3.45 -10.83
N ALA A 182 -6.20 -4.16 -11.55
CA ALA A 182 -7.25 -4.98 -10.93
C ALA A 182 -6.73 -6.24 -10.21
N ASP A 183 -5.56 -6.74 -10.59
CA ASP A 183 -4.99 -8.02 -10.18
C ASP A 183 -3.84 -7.88 -9.17
N ARG A 184 -3.56 -6.67 -8.68
CA ARG A 184 -2.39 -6.37 -7.84
C ARG A 184 -2.76 -5.83 -6.47
N ASP A 185 -1.94 -6.19 -5.50
CA ASP A 185 -1.92 -5.60 -4.17
C ASP A 185 -1.04 -4.33 -4.18
N LEU A 186 -1.22 -3.47 -3.19
CA LEU A 186 -0.49 -2.21 -3.05
C LEU A 186 0.28 -2.20 -1.72
N HIS A 187 1.59 -1.97 -1.78
CA HIS A 187 2.41 -1.67 -0.61
C HIS A 187 2.62 -0.17 -0.54
N VAL A 188 2.17 0.44 0.55
CA VAL A 188 2.29 1.88 0.80
C VAL A 188 3.36 2.08 1.86
N THR A 189 4.42 2.83 1.52
CA THR A 189 5.49 3.16 2.47
C THR A 189 5.20 4.51 3.10
N LEU A 190 5.01 4.49 4.42
CA LEU A 190 4.75 5.66 5.23
C LEU A 190 6.01 6.06 5.99
N VAL A 191 6.19 7.35 6.25
CA VAL A 191 7.08 7.85 7.29
C VAL A 191 6.24 8.31 8.48
N VAL A 192 6.62 7.87 9.68
CA VAL A 192 5.99 8.27 10.93
C VAL A 192 6.48 9.66 11.31
N LEU A 193 5.54 10.56 11.58
CA LEU A 193 5.77 11.97 11.87
C LEU A 193 5.17 12.35 13.23
N PRO A 194 5.69 13.40 13.88
CA PRO A 194 5.13 13.88 15.12
C PRO A 194 3.73 14.44 14.85
N LYS A 195 2.86 14.30 15.85
CA LYS A 195 1.51 14.85 15.82
C LYS A 195 1.52 16.36 15.57
N LEU A 196 0.62 16.81 14.69
CA LEU A 196 0.39 18.23 14.45
C LEU A 196 -0.64 18.82 15.42
N GLN A 197 -0.51 20.13 15.68
CA GLN A 197 -1.50 20.89 16.44
C GLN A 197 -2.81 21.09 15.66
N LYS A 198 -2.68 21.30 14.35
CA LYS A 198 -3.79 21.47 13.41
C LYS A 198 -3.49 20.75 12.11
N TYR A 199 -4.48 20.01 11.64
CA TYR A 199 -4.53 19.38 10.33
C TYR A 199 -5.51 20.18 9.47
N THR A 200 -5.03 20.72 8.36
CA THR A 200 -5.84 21.54 7.46
C THR A 200 -6.55 20.68 6.41
N SER A 201 -7.86 20.92 6.24
CA SER A 201 -8.68 20.34 5.17
C SER A 201 -8.31 20.93 3.82
N THR A 202 -8.14 20.08 2.81
CA THR A 202 -7.99 20.52 1.41
C THR A 202 -8.69 19.55 0.47
N THR A 203 -8.99 20.00 -0.75
CA THR A 203 -9.55 19.17 -1.82
C THR A 203 -8.47 18.90 -2.86
N ARG A 204 -8.15 17.62 -3.07
CA ARG A 204 -7.17 17.18 -4.06
C ARG A 204 -7.67 15.92 -4.74
N PHE A 205 -7.50 15.83 -6.06
CA PHE A 205 -7.86 14.64 -6.84
C PHE A 205 -9.26 14.09 -6.58
N GLY A 206 -10.25 14.99 -6.53
CA GLY A 206 -11.66 14.62 -6.34
C GLY A 206 -12.05 14.12 -4.94
N ILE A 207 -11.17 14.25 -3.95
CA ILE A 207 -11.45 13.96 -2.54
C ILE A 207 -11.07 15.14 -1.64
N GLN A 208 -11.91 15.45 -0.66
CA GLN A 208 -11.64 16.49 0.34
C GLN A 208 -11.30 15.86 1.70
N SER A 209 -10.12 16.17 2.23
CA SER A 209 -9.74 15.77 3.58
C SER A 209 -10.47 16.60 4.64
N ARG A 210 -10.56 16.09 5.86
CA ARG A 210 -11.18 16.77 7.00
C ARG A 210 -10.13 17.57 7.77
N GLU A 211 -10.58 18.61 8.45
CA GLU A 211 -9.74 19.31 9.42
C GLU A 211 -9.77 18.60 10.78
N PHE A 212 -8.70 18.74 11.55
CA PHE A 212 -8.60 18.24 12.92
C PHE A 212 -7.70 19.15 13.76
N GLY A 213 -8.00 19.26 15.05
CA GLY A 213 -7.25 20.14 15.96
C GLY A 213 -7.48 21.62 15.68
N GLY A 214 -6.57 22.49 16.14
CA GLY A 214 -6.70 23.94 15.96
C GLY A 214 -6.20 24.73 17.16
N TYR A 215 -6.49 26.03 17.20
CA TYR A 215 -6.14 26.93 18.30
C TYR A 215 -7.43 27.31 19.04
N GLY A 216 -7.51 27.04 20.35
CA GLY A 216 -8.74 27.23 21.15
C GLY A 216 -8.71 26.55 22.52
N ARG A 217 -9.68 26.88 23.39
CA ARG A 217 -9.74 26.45 24.82
C ARG A 217 -10.10 24.97 25.03
N ARG A 218 -10.70 24.31 24.05
CA ARG A 218 -11.09 22.89 24.10
C ARG A 218 -10.60 22.24 22.81
N GLN A 219 -9.52 21.47 22.93
CA GLN A 219 -8.79 20.92 21.78
C GLN A 219 -9.15 19.44 21.65
N PRO A 220 -9.87 19.02 20.60
CA PRO A 220 -9.88 17.62 20.20
C PRO A 220 -8.44 17.22 19.91
N SER A 221 -7.87 16.43 20.81
CA SER A 221 -6.56 15.83 20.67
C SER A 221 -6.80 14.40 20.18
N HIS A 222 -6.23 14.00 19.05
CA HIS A 222 -6.17 12.58 18.71
C HIS A 222 -4.97 11.98 19.43
N ASP A 223 -5.08 10.73 19.84
CA ASP A 223 -4.13 10.14 20.80
C ASP A 223 -2.84 9.67 20.12
N GLY A 224 -2.79 9.72 18.78
CA GLY A 224 -1.73 9.15 17.98
C GLY A 224 -0.78 10.15 17.31
N LEU A 225 -0.03 9.61 16.35
CA LEU A 225 1.01 10.32 15.59
C LEU A 225 0.47 10.80 14.24
N SER A 226 1.35 11.36 13.42
CA SER A 226 1.04 11.63 12.02
C SER A 226 1.78 10.66 11.12
N PHE A 227 1.36 10.57 9.87
CA PHE A 227 2.14 9.93 8.83
C PHE A 227 2.12 10.72 7.54
N MET A 228 3.13 10.48 6.70
CA MET A 228 3.19 10.95 5.32
C MET A 228 3.50 9.75 4.41
N ILE A 229 2.88 9.69 3.25
CA ILE A 229 3.20 8.66 2.24
C ILE A 229 4.47 9.08 1.51
N THR A 230 5.42 8.16 1.41
CA THR A 230 6.73 8.36 0.77
C THR A 230 6.93 7.48 -0.46
N GLY A 231 6.09 6.48 -0.66
CA GLY A 231 6.14 5.63 -1.85
C GLY A 231 4.99 4.65 -1.92
N VAL A 232 4.70 4.19 -3.13
CA VAL A 232 3.76 3.08 -3.36
C VAL A 232 4.36 2.06 -4.32
N ARG A 233 4.05 0.78 -4.11
CA ARG A 233 4.54 -0.33 -4.92
C ARG A 233 3.41 -1.31 -5.23
N TRP A 234 3.24 -1.65 -6.51
CA TRP A 234 2.37 -2.73 -6.95
C TRP A 234 3.04 -4.08 -6.75
N VAL A 235 2.32 -5.03 -6.16
CA VAL A 235 2.84 -6.37 -5.84
C VAL A 235 1.81 -7.45 -6.19
N GLU A 236 2.28 -8.58 -6.70
CA GLU A 236 1.46 -9.79 -6.89
C GLU A 236 1.38 -10.57 -5.56
N ASN A 237 0.17 -10.82 -5.05
CA ASN A 237 -0.07 -11.58 -3.80
C ASN A 237 0.72 -11.05 -2.58
N GLY A 238 0.95 -9.74 -2.54
CA GLY A 238 1.75 -9.05 -1.53
C GLY A 238 1.01 -8.72 -0.24
N ALA A 239 -0.32 -8.80 -0.21
CA ALA A 239 -1.15 -8.44 0.95
C ALA A 239 -1.36 -9.60 1.94
N ARG A 240 -0.37 -10.49 2.07
CA ARG A 240 -0.35 -11.55 3.08
C ARG A 240 0.59 -11.20 4.25
N PRO A 241 0.26 -11.63 5.49
CA PRO A 241 1.16 -11.50 6.63
C PRO A 241 2.52 -12.14 6.31
N GLN A 242 3.62 -11.44 6.60
CA GLN A 242 4.97 -11.96 6.33
C GLN A 242 5.27 -13.25 7.11
N SER A 243 4.58 -13.50 8.23
CA SER A 243 4.68 -14.70 9.05
C SER A 243 4.30 -16.00 8.33
N GLN A 244 3.53 -15.92 7.22
CA GLN A 244 3.13 -17.11 6.46
C GLN A 244 4.07 -17.47 5.30
N LEU A 245 5.05 -16.62 4.95
CA LEU A 245 6.05 -16.96 3.95
C LEU A 245 7.20 -17.75 4.60
N ARG A 246 7.03 -19.08 4.73
CA ARG A 246 8.12 -19.99 5.09
C ARG A 246 8.88 -20.47 3.83
N GLY A 247 10.18 -20.69 3.98
CA GLY A 247 11.00 -21.40 2.98
C GLY A 247 11.28 -20.67 1.66
N LYS A 248 11.13 -21.39 0.54
CA LYS A 248 11.53 -20.98 -0.83
C LYS A 248 10.83 -19.68 -1.28
N ALA A 249 9.56 -19.51 -0.94
CA ALA A 249 8.77 -18.33 -1.29
C ALA A 249 9.30 -17.02 -0.65
N ARG A 250 9.82 -17.07 0.59
CA ARG A 250 10.48 -15.92 1.24
C ARG A 250 11.75 -15.53 0.51
N ARG A 251 12.61 -16.52 0.21
CA ARG A 251 13.88 -16.29 -0.50
C ARG A 251 13.66 -15.76 -1.91
N GLU A 252 12.64 -16.28 -2.61
CA GLU A 252 12.29 -15.85 -3.95
C GLU A 252 11.69 -14.43 -3.97
N ARG A 253 10.82 -14.09 -3.02
CA ARG A 253 10.34 -12.70 -2.83
C ARG A 253 11.49 -11.74 -2.54
N MET A 254 12.38 -12.09 -1.61
CA MET A 254 13.55 -11.27 -1.28
C MET A 254 14.46 -11.10 -2.51
N ARG A 255 14.69 -12.17 -3.28
CA ARG A 255 15.46 -12.12 -4.53
C ARG A 255 14.78 -11.27 -5.61
N ARG A 256 13.45 -11.37 -5.77
CA ARG A 256 12.68 -10.56 -6.74
C ARG A 256 12.69 -9.08 -6.34
N ALA A 257 12.44 -8.76 -5.08
CA ALA A 257 12.52 -7.40 -4.55
C ALA A 257 13.94 -6.80 -4.70
N MET A 258 14.99 -7.57 -4.43
CA MET A 258 16.39 -7.13 -4.61
C MET A 258 16.76 -6.93 -6.08
N ARG A 259 16.25 -7.78 -6.98
CA ARG A 259 16.46 -7.63 -8.43
C ARG A 259 15.74 -6.39 -8.98
N GLU A 260 14.51 -6.14 -8.53
CA GLU A 260 13.74 -4.96 -8.94
C GLU A 260 14.37 -3.65 -8.44
N VAL A 261 14.89 -3.64 -7.21
CA VAL A 261 15.66 -2.49 -6.69
C VAL A 261 16.97 -2.32 -7.47
N GLY A 262 17.76 -3.38 -7.66
CA GLY A 262 19.04 -3.32 -8.37
C GLY A 262 18.93 -2.90 -9.85
N VAL A 263 17.83 -3.25 -10.53
CA VAL A 263 17.57 -2.82 -11.91
C VAL A 263 17.15 -1.35 -11.97
N SER A 264 16.40 -0.87 -10.99
CA SER A 264 15.98 0.54 -10.93
C SER A 264 17.14 1.50 -10.61
N PHE A 265 18.16 1.06 -9.88
CA PHE A 265 19.36 1.87 -9.57
C PHE A 265 20.41 1.86 -10.69
N LYS A 266 20.43 0.84 -11.56
CA LYS A 266 21.32 0.78 -12.74
C LYS A 266 20.88 1.67 -13.92
N GLY A 267 19.66 2.21 -13.87
CA GLY A 267 19.08 3.06 -14.92
C GLY A 267 19.43 4.55 -14.81
N VAL A 268 20.09 4.99 -13.72
CA VAL A 268 20.57 6.36 -13.55
C VAL A 268 22.06 6.36 -13.89
N ASN A 269 22.42 6.92 -15.05
CA ASN A 269 23.77 6.92 -15.57
C ASN A 269 24.81 7.43 -14.56
N GLY A 270 25.71 6.53 -14.17
CA GLY A 270 27.16 6.72 -14.25
C GLY A 270 27.77 7.91 -13.52
N VAL A 271 27.68 7.96 -12.19
CA VAL A 271 28.75 8.49 -11.32
C VAL A 271 28.77 7.65 -10.05
N GLU A 272 29.61 6.60 -10.01
CA GLU A 272 29.75 5.76 -8.81
C GLU A 272 30.48 6.54 -7.70
N GLY A 273 29.73 7.09 -6.74
CA GLY A 273 30.28 7.65 -5.52
C GLY A 273 30.49 6.56 -4.45
N GLU A 274 31.66 6.54 -3.80
CA GLU A 274 31.99 5.55 -2.74
C GLU A 274 30.98 5.54 -1.58
N ALA A 275 30.35 6.68 -1.27
CA ALA A 275 29.28 6.80 -0.27
C ALA A 275 28.01 6.00 -0.63
N GLU A 276 27.78 5.73 -1.91
CA GLU A 276 26.63 4.98 -2.41
C GLU A 276 26.88 3.46 -2.38
N LYS A 277 28.14 3.03 -2.50
CA LYS A 277 28.53 1.64 -2.22
C LYS A 277 28.38 1.31 -0.74
N ASP A 278 28.67 2.27 0.13
CA ASP A 278 28.53 2.12 1.58
C ASP A 278 27.06 2.07 2.04
N SER A 279 26.17 2.84 1.41
CA SER A 279 24.73 2.80 1.71
C SER A 279 24.09 1.49 1.24
N VAL A 280 24.45 1.01 0.04
CA VAL A 280 24.02 -0.29 -0.50
C VAL A 280 24.62 -1.44 0.32
N GLY A 281 25.88 -1.31 0.76
CA GLY A 281 26.56 -2.25 1.66
C GLY A 281 25.91 -2.32 3.04
N ARG A 282 25.52 -1.18 3.63
CA ARG A 282 24.77 -1.11 4.89
C ARG A 282 23.40 -1.75 4.78
N LEU A 283 22.63 -1.42 3.73
CA LEU A 283 21.32 -2.00 3.46
C LEU A 283 21.41 -3.52 3.26
N ARG A 284 22.46 -4.00 2.58
CA ARG A 284 22.75 -5.43 2.43
C ARG A 284 23.07 -6.09 3.78
N GLY A 285 23.91 -5.46 4.60
CA GLY A 285 24.26 -5.96 5.93
C GLY A 285 23.10 -5.94 6.93
N GLU A 286 22.16 -5.00 6.81
CA GLU A 286 20.93 -4.97 7.61
C GLU A 286 19.93 -6.06 7.19
N LEU A 287 19.84 -6.35 5.90
CA LEU A 287 19.04 -7.48 5.38
C LEU A 287 19.61 -8.84 5.77
N GLU A 288 20.94 -9.00 5.80
CA GLU A 288 21.58 -10.25 6.21
C GLU A 288 21.47 -10.45 7.73
N ARG A 289 21.61 -9.38 8.53
CA ARG A 289 21.43 -9.45 10.01
C ARG A 289 20.00 -9.78 10.42
N THR A 290 19.00 -9.25 9.74
CA THR A 290 17.59 -9.63 9.98
C THR A 290 17.30 -11.08 9.61
N ALA A 291 18.02 -11.68 8.65
CA ALA A 291 17.90 -13.10 8.34
C ALA A 291 18.55 -14.02 9.40
N ILE A 292 19.62 -13.57 10.07
CA ILE A 292 20.34 -14.34 11.11
C ILE A 292 19.59 -14.30 12.46
N VAL A 293 19.09 -13.13 12.88
CA VAL A 293 18.35 -12.96 14.15
C VAL A 293 17.06 -13.80 14.18
N ASP A 294 16.41 -14.00 13.04
CA ASP A 294 15.24 -14.88 12.90
C ASP A 294 15.61 -16.38 12.97
N GLY A 295 16.86 -16.74 12.67
CA GLY A 295 17.38 -18.11 12.75
C GLY A 295 17.74 -18.52 14.19
N GLU A 296 18.32 -17.60 14.97
CA GLU A 296 18.72 -17.86 16.36
C GLU A 296 17.51 -17.96 17.31
N LYS A 297 16.40 -17.25 17.04
CA LYS A 297 15.15 -17.39 17.81
C LYS A 297 14.48 -18.77 17.69
N ASN A 298 14.86 -19.57 16.69
CA ASN A 298 14.37 -20.94 16.51
C ASN A 298 15.33 -22.02 17.04
N GLY A 299 16.47 -21.65 17.64
CA GLY A 299 17.54 -22.58 18.02
C GLY A 299 17.87 -22.68 19.51
N GLY A 300 17.11 -22.04 20.40
CA GLY A 300 17.43 -21.99 21.83
C GLY A 300 16.34 -22.56 22.75
N GLY A 301 16.49 -23.81 23.18
CA GLY A 301 15.65 -24.41 24.23
C GLY A 301 16.14 -25.82 24.62
N ALA A 302 16.84 -25.92 25.74
CA ALA A 302 17.42 -27.14 26.29
C ALA A 302 16.41 -28.05 27.01
N ARG A 303 16.66 -29.37 26.91
CA ARG A 303 16.40 -30.48 27.85
C ARG A 303 15.22 -30.36 28.85
N GLY A 304 14.23 -31.24 28.69
CA GLY A 304 13.20 -31.59 29.67
C GLY A 304 12.23 -32.64 29.09
N GLU A 305 11.69 -33.52 29.91
CA GLU A 305 11.22 -34.87 29.58
C GLU A 305 9.80 -35.01 28.97
N ALA A 306 9.60 -36.19 28.36
CA ALA A 306 8.38 -37.01 28.30
C ALA A 306 7.18 -36.60 27.41
N GLY A 307 7.01 -37.38 26.33
CA GLY A 307 5.79 -38.13 26.05
C GLY A 307 4.69 -37.46 25.23
N GLY A 308 4.38 -38.02 24.05
CA GLY A 308 3.08 -37.83 23.38
C GLY A 308 3.18 -37.78 21.86
N ASN A 309 2.63 -38.81 21.20
CA ASN A 309 2.61 -39.02 19.76
C ASN A 309 2.03 -37.83 18.97
N GLY A 310 2.75 -37.42 17.92
CA GLY A 310 2.30 -36.48 16.90
C GLY A 310 2.78 -36.94 15.52
N GLU A 311 1.82 -37.24 14.66
CA GLU A 311 1.91 -37.72 13.29
C GLU A 311 2.87 -36.90 12.42
N PHE A 312 3.87 -37.55 11.83
CA PHE A 312 4.99 -36.89 11.13
C PHE A 312 4.70 -36.71 9.64
N ASP A 313 4.84 -35.46 9.19
CA ASP A 313 4.78 -34.95 7.82
C ASP A 313 5.52 -35.82 6.78
N LYS A 314 4.81 -36.22 5.71
CA LYS A 314 5.35 -37.01 4.57
C LYS A 314 5.59 -36.21 3.28
N GLU A 315 5.58 -34.88 3.32
CA GLU A 315 5.64 -34.09 2.07
C GLU A 315 7.05 -33.72 1.58
N ASN A 316 8.11 -34.30 2.13
CA ASN A 316 9.47 -33.98 1.69
C ASN A 316 10.33 -35.23 1.48
N ARG A 317 10.13 -35.89 0.33
CA ARG A 317 11.18 -36.71 -0.31
C ARG A 317 11.36 -36.31 -1.77
N PRO A 318 12.61 -36.21 -2.26
CA PRO A 318 12.89 -35.99 -3.68
C PRO A 318 12.53 -37.25 -4.48
N ALA A 319 12.01 -37.05 -5.69
CA ALA A 319 11.67 -38.12 -6.61
C ALA A 319 12.93 -38.60 -7.37
N GLU A 320 13.27 -39.87 -7.15
CA GLU A 320 14.09 -40.73 -8.02
C GLU A 320 13.19 -41.96 -8.28
N GLY A 321 13.03 -42.57 -9.45
CA GLY A 321 13.81 -42.63 -10.67
C GLY A 321 13.80 -44.10 -11.12
N ASP A 322 12.98 -44.39 -12.14
CA ASP A 322 13.07 -45.51 -13.10
C ASP A 322 12.70 -46.98 -12.74
N ALA A 323 12.33 -47.69 -13.81
CA ALA A 323 12.23 -49.13 -14.06
C ALA A 323 10.91 -49.85 -13.67
N GLY A 324 10.21 -50.34 -14.71
CA GLY A 324 9.01 -51.16 -14.60
C GLY A 324 9.26 -52.66 -14.44
N ASP A 325 8.19 -53.41 -14.16
CA ASP A 325 7.98 -54.79 -14.62
C ASP A 325 6.50 -55.17 -14.49
N VAL A 326 6.12 -56.16 -15.28
CA VAL A 326 4.80 -56.65 -15.72
C VAL A 326 4.16 -57.63 -14.72
N ARG A 327 2.81 -57.75 -14.77
CA ARG A 327 1.94 -58.97 -14.70
C ARG A 327 0.50 -58.54 -14.37
N GLU A 328 -0.49 -58.70 -15.27
CA GLU A 328 -1.33 -59.91 -15.50
C GLU A 328 -1.82 -60.54 -14.18
N GLU A 329 -3.06 -60.94 -13.93
CA GLU A 329 -4.41 -60.93 -14.52
C GLU A 329 -5.33 -61.20 -13.30
N ASP A 330 -6.60 -60.79 -13.32
CA ASP A 330 -7.72 -61.73 -13.14
C ASP A 330 -9.08 -61.05 -12.86
N VAL A 331 -9.94 -61.36 -13.82
CA VAL A 331 -11.39 -61.38 -13.91
C VAL A 331 -12.13 -61.78 -12.64
N ALA A 332 -13.22 -61.07 -12.30
CA ALA A 332 -14.54 -61.70 -12.04
C ALA A 332 -15.68 -60.68 -11.92
N GLU A 333 -16.69 -60.96 -12.74
CA GLU A 333 -17.96 -60.33 -13.00
C GLU A 333 -19.05 -60.74 -11.98
N LYS A 334 -20.03 -59.85 -11.74
CA LYS A 334 -21.49 -60.03 -11.48
C LYS A 334 -21.98 -58.85 -10.63
N GLY A 335 -22.82 -57.95 -11.14
CA GLY A 335 -24.28 -58.10 -11.31
C GLY A 335 -24.96 -57.70 -9.99
N ASP A 336 -26.10 -57.03 -9.86
CA ASP A 336 -27.12 -56.42 -10.72
C ASP A 336 -28.13 -55.77 -9.71
N LYS A 337 -29.00 -54.85 -10.16
CA LYS A 337 -30.21 -54.29 -9.50
C LYS A 337 -29.98 -53.25 -8.38
N GLY A 338 -30.55 -52.05 -8.38
CA GLY A 338 -31.68 -51.48 -9.15
C GLY A 338 -32.99 -51.50 -8.35
N THR A 339 -33.32 -50.38 -7.69
CA THR A 339 -34.67 -49.99 -7.20
C THR A 339 -34.65 -48.49 -6.81
N GLU A 340 -35.20 -47.56 -7.61
CA GLU A 340 -36.55 -46.94 -7.51
C GLU A 340 -36.94 -46.51 -6.08
N VAL A 341 -36.96 -45.22 -5.70
CA VAL A 341 -37.88 -44.12 -6.07
C VAL A 341 -39.36 -44.48 -5.91
N LYS A 342 -40.01 -43.92 -4.88
CA LYS A 342 -41.45 -43.64 -4.87
C LYS A 342 -41.77 -42.40 -4.00
N ALA A 343 -42.52 -41.51 -4.65
CA ALA A 343 -43.51 -40.53 -4.19
C ALA A 343 -43.10 -39.49 -3.14
#